data_AF-A0AAD5WKE4-F1
#
_entry.id   AF-A0AAD5WKE4-F1
#
_cell.length_a   1.000
_cell.length_b   1.000
_cell.length_c   1.000
_cell.angle_alpha   90.00
_cell.angle_beta   90.00
_cell.angle_gamma   90.00
#
_symmetry.space_group_name_H-M   'P 1'
#
loop_
_entity.id
_entity.type
_entity.pdbx_description
1 polymer ?
#
loop_
_entity_poly.entity_id
_entity_poly.type
_entity_poly.pdbx_seq_one_letter_code
_entity_poly.pdbx_strand_id
1 'polypeptide(L)' 'MPMNDMMTVTAINGIHLTISGTLSTTNITLANWSRMMWQSVMDRAVRMLASSPFGSHFNSARATVG' A
#
# COMPACT_ATOMS: atom_id res chain seq x y z
N MET A 1 20.24 16.59 35.71
CA MET A 1 19.71 15.56 34.80
C MET A 1 19.17 16.28 33.57
N PRO A 2 19.84 16.27 32.41
CA PRO A 2 19.23 16.82 31.20
C PRO A 2 18.42 15.73 30.49
N MET A 3 17.16 16.09 30.28
CA MET A 3 16.08 15.36 29.63
C MET A 3 16.21 15.51 28.12
N ASN A 4 17.17 14.81 27.52
CA ASN A 4 17.56 15.07 26.13
C ASN A 4 17.82 13.79 25.33
N ASP A 5 17.29 12.63 25.73
CA ASP A 5 17.06 11.53 24.78
C ASP A 5 15.77 11.82 23.99
N MET A 6 15.78 12.99 23.35
CA MET A 6 14.88 13.29 22.26
C MET A 6 15.29 12.30 21.18
N MET A 7 14.65 11.14 21.22
CA MET A 7 14.68 10.09 20.21
C MET A 7 14.41 10.79 18.89
N THR A 8 15.47 11.25 18.24
CA THR A 8 15.45 11.61 16.84
C THR A 8 15.22 10.27 16.18
N VAL A 9 13.95 9.92 16.01
CA VAL A 9 13.52 9.01 14.96
C VAL A 9 14.04 9.69 13.71
N THR A 10 15.26 9.32 13.32
CA THR A 10 15.86 9.68 12.06
C THR A 10 14.82 9.32 11.03
N ALA A 11 14.27 10.34 10.36
CA ALA A 11 13.17 10.18 9.42
C ALA A 11 13.51 9.01 8.50
N ILE A 12 12.76 7.91 8.64
CA ILE A 12 13.01 6.69 7.89
C ILE A 12 12.91 7.09 6.42
N ASN A 13 13.98 6.88 5.66
CA ASN A 13 14.04 7.24 4.25
C ASN A 13 12.83 6.60 3.54
N GLY A 14 12.03 7.41 2.82
CA GLY A 14 10.76 6.98 2.22
C GLY A 14 10.85 5.78 1.27
N ILE A 15 12.07 5.42 0.85
CA ILE A 15 12.36 4.23 0.05
C ILE A 15 12.08 2.94 0.85
N HIS A 16 12.19 2.94 2.18
CA HIS A 16 11.82 1.81 3.04
C HIS A 16 10.29 1.63 3.20
N LEU A 17 9.47 2.51 2.64
CA LEU A 17 8.01 2.53 2.79
C LEU A 17 7.27 2.11 1.50
N THR A 18 8.00 1.59 0.50
CA THR A 18 7.38 1.14 -0.76
C THR A 18 7.24 -0.38 -0.75
N ILE A 19 6.00 -0.87 -0.81
CA ILE A 19 5.68 -2.29 -1.02
C ILE A 19 5.10 -2.44 -2.42
N SER A 20 5.64 -3.40 -3.18
CA SER A 20 5.14 -3.78 -4.51
C SER A 20 4.85 -5.28 -4.55
N GLY A 21 3.85 -5.67 -5.33
CA GLY A 21 3.51 -7.08 -5.55
C GLY A 21 2.61 -7.26 -6.77
N THR A 22 2.42 -8.51 -7.17
CA THR A 22 1.56 -8.89 -8.29
C THR A 22 0.45 -9.78 -7.79
N LEU A 23 -0.80 -9.46 -8.15
CA LEU A 23 -1.94 -10.36 -7.93
C LEU A 23 -2.17 -11.19 -9.19
N SER A 24 -2.09 -12.51 -9.06
CA SER A 24 -2.53 -13.45 -10.09
C SER A 24 -3.80 -14.15 -9.64
N THR A 25 -4.72 -14.38 -10.58
CA THR A 25 -5.94 -15.15 -10.33
C THR A 25 -5.92 -16.44 -11.15
N THR A 26 -6.43 -17.52 -10.56
CA THR A 26 -6.75 -18.77 -11.26
C THR A 26 -8.23 -18.90 -11.57
N ASN A 27 -9.06 -18.00 -11.04
CA ASN A 27 -10.49 -17.97 -11.28
C ASN A 27 -10.77 -17.38 -12.67
N ILE A 28 -11.35 -18.18 -13.57
CA ILE A 28 -11.61 -17.80 -14.96
C ILE A 28 -12.60 -16.64 -15.09
N THR A 29 -13.56 -16.50 -14.16
CA THR A 29 -14.49 -15.37 -14.15
C THR A 29 -13.74 -14.07 -13.88
N LEU A 30 -12.84 -14.07 -12.91
CA LEU A 30 -12.00 -12.91 -12.60
C LEU A 30 -10.99 -12.62 -13.71
N ALA A 31 -10.47 -13.64 -14.39
CA ALA A 31 -9.55 -13.46 -15.53
C ALA A 31 -10.21 -12.72 -16.71
N ASN A 32 -11.54 -12.88 -16.88
CA ASN A 32 -12.31 -12.21 -17.93
C ASN A 32 -12.79 -10.81 -17.55
N TRP A 33 -12.50 -10.33 -16.34
CA TRP A 33 -12.86 -8.97 -15.95
C TRP A 33 -12.09 -7.94 -16.77
N SER A 34 -12.79 -6.86 -17.11
CA SER A 34 -12.15 -5.71 -17.76
C SER A 34 -11.10 -5.09 -16.83
N ARG A 35 -10.13 -4.38 -17.42
CA ARG A 35 -9.13 -3.62 -16.66
C ARG A 35 -9.79 -2.66 -15.64
N MET A 36 -10.92 -2.06 -15.99
CA MET A 36 -11.66 -1.14 -15.11
C MET A 36 -12.26 -1.85 -13.89
N MET A 37 -12.80 -3.06 -14.07
CA MET A 37 -13.30 -3.88 -12.96
C MET A 37 -12.17 -4.27 -12.01
N TRP A 38 -11.03 -4.69 -12.55
CA TRP A 38 -9.84 -4.97 -11.76
C TRP A 38 -9.32 -3.75 -11.02
N GLN A 39 -9.28 -2.59 -11.69
CA GLN A 39 -8.84 -1.34 -11.07
C GLN A 39 -9.75 -0.96 -9.90
N SER A 40 -11.07 -1.13 -10.02
CA SER A 40 -12.01 -0.86 -8.93
C SER A 40 -11.75 -1.72 -7.68
N VAL A 41 -11.35 -2.99 -7.86
CA VAL A 41 -10.98 -3.86 -6.73
C VAL A 41 -9.66 -3.42 -6.11
N MET A 42 -8.67 -3.10 -6.95
CA MET A 42 -7.37 -2.62 -6.49
C MET A 42 -7.47 -1.29 -5.73
N ASP A 43 -8.28 -0.35 -6.21
CA ASP A 43 -8.53 0.92 -5.53
C ASP A 43 -9.21 0.71 -4.17
N ARG A 44 -10.06 -0.32 -4.06
CA ARG A 44 -10.63 -0.70 -2.76
C ARG A 44 -9.56 -1.26 -1.82
N ALA A 45 -8.66 -2.11 -2.30
CA ALA A 45 -7.54 -2.62 -1.49
C ALA A 45 -6.63 -1.49 -0.99
N VAL A 46 -6.28 -0.54 -1.86
CA VAL A 46 -5.49 0.65 -1.50
C VAL A 46 -6.20 1.49 -0.43
N ARG A 47 -7.51 1.72 -0.57
CA ARG A 47 -8.31 2.44 0.45
C ARG A 47 -8.34 1.69 1.78
N MET A 48 -8.48 0.37 1.75
CA MET A 48 -8.46 -0.45 2.97
C MET A 48 -7.10 -0.35 3.68
N LEU A 49 -6.00 -0.44 2.94
CA LEU A 49 -4.65 -0.22 3.44
C LEU A 49 -4.51 1.16 4.10
N ALA A 50 -4.96 2.23 3.42
CA ALA A 50 -4.91 3.59 3.94
C ALA A 50 -5.75 3.78 5.22
N SER A 51 -6.91 3.12 5.31
CA SER A 51 -7.77 3.17 6.49
C SER A 51 -7.34 2.25 7.64
N SER A 52 -6.38 1.36 7.39
CA SER A 52 -5.89 0.39 8.37
C SER A 52 -4.88 1.02 9.33
N PRO A 53 -4.53 0.34 10.45
CA PRO A 53 -3.43 0.75 11.32
C PRO A 53 -2.10 0.91 10.57
N PHE A 54 -1.93 0.25 9.42
CA PHE A 54 -0.74 0.38 8.58
C PHE A 54 -0.74 1.64 7.70
N GLY A 55 -1.84 2.40 7.63
CA GLY A 55 -1.96 3.58 6.77
C GLY A 55 -0.92 4.67 7.07
N SER A 56 -0.57 4.86 8.35
CA SER A 56 0.48 5.81 8.78
C SER A 56 1.90 5.30 8.55
N HIS A 57 2.07 4.03 8.17
CA HIS A 57 3.37 3.41 7.91
C HIS A 57 3.81 3.58 6.46
N PHE A 58 3.01 4.17 5.59
CA PHE A 58 3.33 4.36 4.18
C PHE A 58 3.12 5.82 3.76
N ASN A 59 4.07 6.39 3.02
CA ASN A 59 3.92 7.73 2.45
C ASN A 59 2.91 7.76 1.29
N SER A 60 2.80 6.66 0.53
CA SER A 60 1.87 6.54 -0.59
C SER A 60 1.61 5.07 -0.92
N ALA A 61 0.41 4.75 -1.39
CA ALA A 61 0.06 3.45 -1.94
C ALA A 61 -0.57 3.63 -3.32
N ARG A 62 -0.17 2.80 -4.28
CA ARG A 62 -0.73 2.79 -5.64
C ARG A 62 -0.88 1.37 -6.13
N ALA A 63 -1.89 1.14 -6.95
CA ALA A 63 -2.10 -0.14 -7.61
C ALA A 63 -2.36 0.09 -9.10
N THR A 64 -1.75 -0.75 -9.94
CA THR A 64 -1.81 -0.63 -11.39
C THR A 64 -2.17 -1.99 -11.98
N VAL A 65 -3.15 -2.00 -12.88
CA VAL A 65 -3.55 -3.20 -13.62
C VAL A 65 -2.90 -3.17 -15.01
N GLY A 66 -1.97 -4.10 -15.23
CA GLY A 66 -1.24 -4.32 -16.49
C GLY A 66 -2.03 -5.12 -17.50
#